data_AF-A0A967TLJ7-F1
#
_entry.id   AF-A0A967TLJ7-F1
#
_cell.length_a   1.000
_cell.length_b   1.000
_cell.length_c   1.000
_cell.angle_alpha   90.00
_cell.angle_beta   90.00
_cell.angle_gamma   90.00
#
_symmetry.space_group_name_H-M   'P 1'
#
loop_
_entity.id
_entity.type
_entity.pdbx_description
1 polymer ?
#
loop_
_entity_poly.entity_id
_entity_poly.type
_entity_poly.pdbx_seq_one_letter_code
_entity_poly.pdbx_strand_id
1 'polypeptide(L)'
;MNHLFAGFSRQTGKLIGLGASYIVIMMVLAIILGLLILVIPGGREIISNLVSGQSSIDEFMHSGDLQEVQPALQFFLVISLIGIALYLPILMAYWFAPALIILDELSIVEALKSSFLACLYNILPFTIYGLAGIIFMVIAAIPFGLGYIILIPVGFISIYKAYADIFHRQVQPAG
;
A
#
# COMPACT_ATOMS: atom_id res chain seq x y z
N MET A 1 -19.96 -14.41 -23.27
CA MET A 1 -19.96 -13.21 -22.40
C MET A 1 -20.23 -13.54 -20.92
N ASN A 2 -21.02 -14.58 -20.59
CA ASN A 2 -21.32 -14.94 -19.19
C ASN A 2 -20.12 -15.42 -18.34
N HIS A 3 -19.04 -15.90 -18.95
CA HIS A 3 -17.85 -16.37 -18.20
C HIS A 3 -16.89 -15.24 -17.76
N LEU A 4 -16.95 -14.06 -18.40
CA LEU A 4 -16.08 -12.93 -18.04
C LEU A 4 -16.52 -12.23 -16.75
N PHE A 5 -17.83 -12.27 -16.44
CA PHE A 5 -18.40 -11.66 -15.23
C PHE A 5 -18.84 -12.68 -14.18
N ALA A 6 -18.67 -13.98 -14.44
CA ALA A 6 -19.04 -15.04 -13.51
C ALA A 6 -18.33 -14.90 -12.15
N GLY A 7 -17.04 -14.53 -12.16
CA GLY A 7 -16.26 -14.29 -10.93
C GLY A 7 -16.80 -13.14 -10.08
N PHE A 8 -17.28 -12.07 -10.71
CA PHE A 8 -17.94 -10.97 -10.00
C PHE A 8 -19.30 -11.36 -9.45
N SER A 9 -20.06 -12.25 -10.11
CA SER A 9 -21.39 -12.66 -9.66
C SER A 9 -21.39 -13.71 -8.55
N ARG A 10 -20.36 -14.55 -8.45
CA ARG A 10 -20.28 -15.64 -7.46
C ARG A 10 -19.86 -15.18 -6.07
N GLN A 11 -18.96 -14.19 -5.98
CA GLN A 11 -18.35 -13.76 -4.71
C GLN A 11 -18.38 -12.24 -4.46
N THR A 12 -19.29 -11.50 -5.11
CA THR A 12 -19.40 -10.03 -4.95
C THR A 12 -19.50 -9.63 -3.48
N GLY A 13 -20.31 -10.36 -2.69
CA GLY A 13 -20.51 -10.04 -1.27
C GLY A 13 -19.22 -10.12 -0.46
N LYS A 14 -18.38 -11.13 -0.70
CA LYS A 14 -17.07 -11.26 -0.03
C LYS A 14 -16.09 -10.17 -0.49
N LEU A 15 -16.12 -9.80 -1.78
CA LEU A 15 -15.27 -8.72 -2.32
C LEU A 15 -15.67 -7.34 -1.79
N ILE A 16 -16.97 -7.06 -1.68
CA ILE A 16 -17.49 -5.85 -1.05
C ILE A 16 -17.08 -5.83 0.42
N GLY A 17 -17.21 -6.96 1.13
CA GLY A 17 -16.74 -7.09 2.51
C GLY A 17 -15.23 -6.84 2.65
N LEU A 18 -14.43 -7.36 1.73
CA LEU A 18 -12.99 -7.11 1.66
C LEU A 18 -12.70 -5.62 1.46
N GLY A 19 -13.35 -4.96 0.49
CA GLY A 19 -13.21 -3.53 0.25
C GLY A 19 -13.64 -2.68 1.44
N ALA A 20 -14.77 -3.01 2.06
CA ALA A 20 -15.25 -2.33 3.26
C ALA A 20 -14.27 -2.47 4.44
N SER A 21 -13.72 -3.68 4.65
CA SER A 21 -12.70 -3.90 5.67
C SER A 21 -11.43 -3.10 5.40
N TYR A 22 -11.01 -2.97 4.13
CA TYR A 22 -9.87 -2.15 3.74
C TYR A 22 -10.11 -0.67 4.08
N ILE A 23 -11.27 -0.13 3.76
CA ILE A 23 -11.62 1.27 4.08
C ILE A 23 -11.62 1.50 5.59
N VAL A 24 -12.21 0.59 6.38
CA VAL A 24 -12.21 0.71 7.84
C VAL A 24 -10.80 0.67 8.40
N ILE A 25 -9.95 -0.24 7.92
CA ILE A 25 -8.55 -0.33 8.35
C ILE A 25 -7.77 0.93 7.97
N MET A 26 -7.95 1.46 6.76
CA MET A 26 -7.31 2.70 6.33
C MET A 26 -7.80 3.91 7.12
N MET A 27 -9.08 3.95 7.50
CA MET A 27 -9.62 4.98 8.37
C MET A 27 -9.01 4.91 9.77
N VAL A 28 -8.89 3.71 10.35
CA VAL A 28 -8.21 3.50 11.64
C VAL A 28 -6.74 3.92 11.56
N LEU A 29 -6.04 3.54 10.49
CA LEU A 29 -4.66 3.96 10.26
C LEU A 29 -4.54 5.50 10.18
N ALA A 30 -5.42 6.15 9.42
CA ALA A 30 -5.45 7.61 9.31
C ALA A 30 -5.71 8.29 10.66
N ILE A 31 -6.61 7.73 11.48
CA ILE A 31 -6.86 8.22 12.85
C ILE A 31 -5.61 8.05 13.71
N ILE A 32 -4.95 6.89 13.68
CA ILE A 32 -3.72 6.64 14.44
C ILE A 32 -2.65 7.66 14.05
N LEU A 33 -2.38 7.83 12.76
CA LEU A 33 -1.39 8.80 12.27
C LEU A 33 -1.78 10.23 12.63
N GLY A 34 -3.05 10.59 12.55
CA GLY A 34 -3.56 11.90 12.95
C GLY A 34 -3.38 12.17 14.45
N LEU A 35 -3.64 11.18 15.31
CA LEU A 35 -3.41 11.28 16.75
C LEU A 35 -1.92 11.43 17.10
N LEU A 36 -1.01 10.82 16.32
CA LEU A 36 0.43 10.96 16.52
C LEU A 36 0.92 12.39 16.27
N ILE A 37 0.23 13.19 15.44
CA ILE A 37 0.53 14.62 15.26
C ILE A 37 0.45 15.36 16.60
N LEU A 38 -0.48 14.98 17.48
CA LEU A 38 -0.68 15.64 18.78
C LEU A 38 0.40 15.29 19.81
N VAL A 39 1.03 14.12 19.68
CA VAL A 39 1.95 13.57 20.68
C VAL A 39 3.41 13.84 20.34
N ILE A 40 3.77 13.88 19.05
CA ILE A 40 5.16 14.06 18.63
C ILE A 40 5.51 15.57 18.64
N PRO A 41 6.66 15.99 19.22
CA PRO A 41 7.02 17.40 19.39
C PRO A 41 6.94 18.28 18.14
N GLY A 42 7.29 17.77 16.94
CA GLY A 42 7.16 18.54 15.69
C GLY A 42 5.78 18.50 15.03
N GLY A 43 4.84 17.67 15.50
CA GLY A 43 3.48 17.62 14.96
C GLY A 43 2.60 18.77 15.46
N ARG A 44 2.85 19.25 16.68
CA ARG A 44 2.17 20.42 17.25
C ARG A 44 2.51 21.70 16.48
N GLU A 45 3.74 21.84 16.02
CA GLU A 45 4.17 22.97 15.18
C GLU A 45 3.43 22.97 13.83
N ILE A 46 3.20 21.81 13.22
CA ILE A 46 2.39 21.72 12.00
C ILE A 46 0.97 22.22 12.23
N ILE A 47 0.36 21.88 13.36
CA ILE A 47 -0.98 22.37 13.71
C ILE A 47 -0.96 23.89 13.95
N SER A 48 0.05 24.39 14.67
CA SER A 48 0.26 25.82 14.91
C SER A 48 0.36 26.59 13.59
N ASN A 49 1.22 26.12 12.69
CA ASN A 49 1.47 26.65 11.36
C ASN A 49 0.20 26.63 10.47
N LEU A 50 -0.59 25.57 10.55
CA LEU A 50 -1.85 25.46 9.83
C LEU A 50 -2.90 26.47 10.32
N VAL A 51 -2.92 26.75 11.63
CA VAL A 51 -3.85 27.71 12.26
C VAL A 51 -3.39 29.15 12.06
N SER A 52 -2.09 29.42 12.14
CA SER A 52 -1.51 30.75 11.98
C SER A 52 -1.39 31.17 10.52
N GLY A 53 -1.44 30.23 9.58
CA GLY A 53 -1.24 30.46 8.15
C GLY A 53 0.22 30.76 7.79
N GLN A 54 1.16 30.55 8.71
CA GLN A 54 2.59 30.74 8.49
C GLN A 54 3.24 29.36 8.32
N SER A 55 4.04 29.18 7.28
CA SER A 55 4.78 27.94 7.09
C SER A 55 6.18 28.05 7.71
N SER A 56 6.68 26.93 8.23
CA SER A 56 8.07 26.81 8.67
C SER A 56 9.08 27.07 7.55
N ILE A 57 8.65 26.99 6.28
CA ILE A 57 9.47 27.38 5.11
C ILE A 57 9.56 28.89 5.00
N ASP A 58 8.45 29.62 5.23
CA ASP A 58 8.49 31.09 5.22
C ASP A 58 9.40 31.59 6.34
N GLU A 59 9.28 31.03 7.54
CA GLU A 59 10.09 31.40 8.69
C GLU A 59 11.59 31.12 8.47
N PHE A 60 11.93 30.00 7.82
CA PHE A 60 13.28 29.70 7.36
C PHE A 60 13.81 30.70 6.32
N MET A 61 12.98 31.09 5.35
CA MET A 61 13.39 32.04 4.30
C MET A 61 13.66 33.44 4.85
N HIS A 62 13.08 33.79 6.00
CA HIS A 62 13.31 35.07 6.68
C HIS A 62 14.50 35.04 7.66
N SER A 63 14.64 33.96 8.42
CA SER A 63 15.68 33.83 9.46
C SER A 63 17.00 33.26 8.95
N GLY A 64 16.95 32.41 7.93
CA GLY A 64 18.10 31.62 7.46
C GLY A 64 18.56 30.52 8.44
N ASP A 65 17.84 30.31 9.55
CA ASP A 65 18.23 29.37 10.59
C ASP A 65 17.56 28.00 10.39
N LEU A 66 18.39 26.95 10.29
CA LEU A 66 17.93 25.58 10.12
C LEU A 66 17.23 25.03 11.37
N GLN A 67 17.39 25.66 12.54
CA GLN A 67 16.71 25.24 13.77
C GLN A 67 15.19 25.36 13.68
N GLU A 68 14.66 26.31 12.91
CA GLU A 68 13.22 26.54 12.75
C GLU A 68 12.51 25.42 11.96
N VAL A 69 13.21 24.77 11.02
CA VAL A 69 12.64 23.69 10.18
C VAL A 69 12.92 22.30 10.76
N GLN A 70 13.93 22.20 11.63
CA GLN A 70 14.38 20.94 12.20
C GLN A 70 13.27 20.11 12.88
N PRO A 71 12.37 20.67 13.73
CA PRO A 71 11.31 19.89 14.35
C PRO A 71 10.28 19.36 13.34
N ALA A 72 9.93 20.15 12.32
CA ALA A 72 8.99 19.74 11.26
C ALA A 72 9.58 18.61 10.40
N LEU A 73 10.87 18.70 10.05
CA LEU A 73 11.55 17.66 9.28
C LEU A 73 11.68 16.35 10.08
N GLN A 74 12.06 16.44 11.36
CA GLN A 74 12.11 15.27 12.25
C GLN A 74 10.75 14.62 12.39
N PHE A 75 9.69 15.42 12.57
CA PHE A 75 8.33 14.90 12.61
C PHE A 75 7.97 14.16 11.32
N PHE A 76 8.23 14.77 10.16
CA PHE A 76 7.93 14.17 8.85
C PHE A 76 8.63 12.81 8.67
N LEU A 77 9.89 12.70 9.07
CA LEU A 77 10.63 11.44 9.01
C LEU A 77 10.02 10.38 9.94
N VAL A 78 9.76 10.74 11.20
CA VAL A 78 9.21 9.80 12.19
C VAL A 78 7.81 9.34 11.80
N ILE A 79 6.92 10.25 11.40
CA ILE A 79 5.54 9.90 11.01
C ILE A 79 5.53 9.06 9.73
N SER A 80 6.42 9.32 8.78
CA SER A 80 6.54 8.54 7.56
C SER A 80 7.03 7.12 7.84
N LEU A 81 8.04 6.96 8.72
CA LEU A 81 8.52 5.64 9.11
C LEU A 81 7.44 4.82 9.83
N ILE A 82 6.71 5.44 10.76
CA ILE A 82 5.58 4.79 11.45
C ILE A 82 4.48 4.44 10.44
N GLY A 83 4.14 5.36 9.54
CA GLY A 83 3.15 5.16 8.49
C GLY A 83 3.49 3.98 7.58
N ILE A 84 4.74 3.92 7.10
CA ILE A 84 5.23 2.80 6.29
C ILE A 84 5.18 1.49 7.09
N ALA A 85 5.65 1.50 8.34
CA ALA A 85 5.67 0.31 9.19
C ALA A 85 4.27 -0.26 9.47
N LEU A 86 3.25 0.59 9.61
CA LEU A 86 1.86 0.17 9.82
C LEU A 86 1.14 -0.17 8.51
N TYR A 87 1.45 0.53 7.42
CA TYR A 87 0.85 0.29 6.11
C TYR A 87 1.35 -1.00 5.47
N LEU A 88 2.63 -1.34 5.64
CA LEU A 88 3.25 -2.49 4.99
C LEU A 88 2.54 -3.83 5.30
N PRO A 89 2.19 -4.16 6.57
CA PRO A 89 1.39 -5.36 6.87
C PRO A 89 0.01 -5.37 6.19
N ILE A 90 -0.63 -4.20 6.08
CA ILE A 90 -1.93 -4.07 5.41
C ILE A 90 -1.74 -4.34 3.92
N LEU A 91 -0.72 -3.72 3.30
CA LEU A 91 -0.37 -3.97 1.91
C LEU A 91 -0.18 -5.47 1.65
N MET A 92 0.61 -6.15 2.49
CA MET A 92 0.87 -7.60 2.39
C MET A 92 -0.41 -8.44 2.53
N ALA A 93 -1.29 -8.08 3.46
CA ALA A 93 -2.54 -8.81 3.68
C ALA A 93 -3.51 -8.68 2.50
N TYR A 94 -3.56 -7.52 1.84
CA TYR A 94 -4.50 -7.28 0.73
C TYR A 94 -3.92 -7.60 -0.65
N TRP A 95 -2.61 -7.78 -0.77
CA TRP A 95 -1.92 -7.95 -2.06
C TRP A 95 -2.46 -9.11 -2.91
N PHE A 96 -2.64 -10.29 -2.31
CA PHE A 96 -3.15 -11.50 -2.97
C PHE A 96 -4.58 -11.87 -2.55
N ALA A 97 -5.16 -11.19 -1.55
CA ALA A 97 -6.47 -11.55 -1.00
C ALA A 97 -7.62 -11.58 -2.04
N PRO A 98 -7.74 -10.65 -3.01
CA PRO A 98 -8.79 -10.74 -4.02
C PRO A 98 -8.70 -12.00 -4.88
N ALA A 99 -7.48 -12.40 -5.26
CA ALA A 99 -7.24 -13.61 -6.04
C ALA A 99 -7.57 -14.86 -5.23
N LEU A 100 -7.10 -14.93 -3.97
CA LEU A 100 -7.38 -16.02 -3.03
C LEU A 100 -8.89 -16.19 -2.76
N ILE A 101 -9.65 -15.09 -2.68
CA ILE A 101 -11.10 -15.17 -2.49
C ILE A 101 -11.78 -15.69 -3.75
N ILE A 102 -11.48 -15.11 -4.92
CA ILE A 102 -12.19 -15.46 -6.16
C ILE A 102 -11.81 -16.85 -6.66
N LEU A 103 -10.53 -17.20 -6.63
CA LEU A 103 -9.98 -18.39 -7.27
C LEU A 103 -9.94 -19.60 -6.32
N ASP A 104 -9.64 -19.39 -5.04
CA ASP A 104 -9.55 -20.47 -4.04
C ASP A 104 -10.77 -20.52 -3.11
N GLU A 105 -11.76 -19.65 -3.34
CA GLU A 105 -13.03 -19.58 -2.61
C GLU A 105 -12.90 -19.38 -1.09
N LEU A 106 -11.73 -18.92 -0.62
CA LEU A 106 -11.43 -18.71 0.80
C LEU A 106 -12.39 -17.70 1.46
N SER A 107 -12.51 -17.79 2.79
CA SER A 107 -13.13 -16.71 3.56
C SER A 107 -12.23 -15.46 3.57
N ILE A 108 -12.81 -14.28 3.87
CA ILE A 108 -12.05 -13.02 3.93
C ILE A 108 -10.87 -13.12 4.89
N VAL A 109 -11.10 -13.69 6.08
CA VAL A 109 -10.06 -13.80 7.13
C VAL A 109 -8.96 -14.76 6.72
N GLU A 110 -9.30 -15.89 6.11
CA GLU A 110 -8.30 -16.85 5.62
C GLU A 110 -7.48 -16.25 4.48
N ALA A 111 -8.12 -15.55 3.54
CA ALA A 111 -7.42 -14.91 2.43
C ALA A 111 -6.42 -13.84 2.89
N LEU A 112 -6.81 -12.99 3.85
CA LEU A 112 -5.92 -11.97 4.42
C LEU A 112 -4.73 -12.60 5.14
N LYS A 113 -4.96 -13.64 5.94
CA LYS A 113 -3.88 -14.36 6.64
C LYS A 113 -2.94 -15.07 5.67
N SER A 114 -3.49 -15.77 4.68
CA SER A 114 -2.71 -16.48 3.67
C SER A 114 -1.88 -15.52 2.82
N SER A 115 -2.46 -14.39 2.38
CA SER A 115 -1.71 -13.34 1.66
C SER A 115 -0.58 -12.77 2.51
N PHE A 116 -0.87 -12.43 3.77
CA PHE A 116 0.13 -11.88 4.68
C PHE A 116 1.31 -12.84 4.89
N LEU A 117 1.03 -14.11 5.21
CA LEU A 117 2.06 -15.12 5.42
C LEU A 117 2.84 -15.41 4.13
N ALA A 118 2.17 -15.47 2.98
CA ALA A 118 2.82 -15.64 1.69
C ALA A 118 3.80 -14.51 1.39
N CYS A 119 3.38 -13.26 1.57
CA CYS A 119 4.26 -12.09 1.42
C CYS A 119 5.40 -12.11 2.46
N LEU A 120 5.15 -12.57 3.68
CA LEU A 120 6.16 -12.62 4.75
C LEU A 120 7.24 -13.68 4.47
N TYR A 121 6.84 -14.89 4.06
CA TYR A 121 7.79 -15.93 3.65
C TYR A 121 8.55 -15.56 2.37
N ASN A 122 7.97 -14.71 1.52
CA ASN A 122 8.58 -14.21 0.29
C ASN A 122 8.96 -12.73 0.37
N ILE A 123 9.40 -12.27 1.55
CA ILE A 123 9.69 -10.84 1.79
C ILE A 123 10.72 -10.29 0.80
N LEU A 124 11.76 -11.08 0.46
CA LEU A 124 12.82 -10.66 -0.44
C LEU A 124 12.31 -10.55 -1.89
N PRO A 125 11.70 -11.60 -2.50
CA PRO A 125 11.04 -11.46 -3.82
C PRO A 125 10.01 -10.33 -3.87
N PHE A 126 9.19 -10.19 -2.83
CA PHE A 126 8.16 -9.15 -2.74
C PHE A 126 8.77 -7.75 -2.72
N THR A 127 9.83 -7.54 -1.96
CA THR A 127 10.53 -6.24 -1.88
C THR A 127 11.21 -5.89 -3.20
N ILE A 128 11.87 -6.86 -3.84
CA ILE A 128 12.50 -6.65 -5.16
C ILE A 128 11.43 -6.32 -6.20
N TYR A 129 10.32 -7.06 -6.20
CA TYR A 129 9.18 -6.80 -7.08
C TYR A 129 8.63 -5.37 -6.86
N GLY A 130 8.43 -4.96 -5.61
CA GLY A 130 7.97 -3.62 -5.28
C GLY A 130 8.92 -2.53 -5.77
N LEU A 131 10.23 -2.69 -5.55
CA LEU A 131 11.24 -1.74 -6.01
C LEU A 131 11.33 -1.65 -7.53
N ALA A 132 11.29 -2.80 -8.22
CA ALA A 132 11.22 -2.84 -9.68
C ALA A 132 9.94 -2.16 -10.20
N GLY A 133 8.82 -2.38 -9.50
CA GLY A 133 7.55 -1.72 -9.76
C GLY A 133 7.65 -0.20 -9.70
N ILE A 134 8.31 0.36 -8.67
CA ILE A 134 8.53 1.80 -8.54
C ILE A 134 9.33 2.35 -9.74
N ILE A 135 10.41 1.66 -10.13
CA ILE A 135 11.22 2.05 -11.30
C ILE A 135 10.36 2.07 -12.56
N PHE A 136 9.55 1.03 -12.79
CA PHE A 136 8.66 0.97 -13.95
C PHE A 136 7.56 2.02 -13.91
N MET A 137 7.02 2.35 -12.73
CA MET A 137 6.05 3.44 -12.58
C MET A 137 6.66 4.78 -12.96
N VAL A 138 7.89 5.07 -12.52
CA VAL A 138 8.60 6.31 -12.90
C VAL A 138 8.82 6.36 -14.41
N ILE A 139 9.29 5.28 -15.03
CA ILE A 139 9.48 5.20 -16.49
C ILE A 139 8.15 5.39 -17.23
N ALA A 140 7.08 4.75 -16.76
CA ALA A 140 5.75 4.84 -17.37
C ALA A 140 5.12 6.24 -17.25
N ALA A 141 5.52 7.03 -16.26
CA ALA A 141 5.09 8.41 -16.08
C ALA A 141 5.74 9.40 -17.06
N ILE A 142 6.97 9.13 -17.53
CA ILE A 142 7.72 10.00 -18.47
C ILE A 142 6.90 10.42 -19.70
N PRO A 143 6.23 9.51 -20.44
CA PRO A 143 5.39 9.88 -21.57
C PRO A 143 4.01 10.41 -21.13
N PHE A 144 3.98 11.38 -20.21
CA PHE A 144 2.75 11.94 -19.62
C PHE A 144 1.78 10.88 -19.08
N GLY A 145 2.32 9.80 -18.50
CA GLY A 145 1.53 8.69 -17.96
C GLY A 145 0.97 7.70 -18.99
N LEU A 146 1.22 7.85 -20.29
CA LEU A 146 0.74 6.89 -21.29
C LEU A 146 1.34 5.48 -21.10
N GLY A 147 2.50 5.37 -20.48
CA GLY A 147 3.10 4.08 -20.14
C GLY A 147 2.25 3.24 -19.18
N TYR A 148 1.37 3.87 -18.38
CA TYR A 148 0.48 3.15 -17.47
C TYR A 148 -0.55 2.28 -18.21
N ILE A 149 -0.91 2.63 -19.45
CA ILE A 149 -1.81 1.81 -20.28
C ILE A 149 -1.26 0.40 -20.48
N ILE A 150 0.07 0.26 -20.57
CA ILE A 150 0.76 -1.03 -20.72
C ILE A 150 1.13 -1.59 -19.34
N LEU A 151 1.60 -0.73 -18.42
CA LEU A 151 2.08 -1.18 -17.12
C LEU A 151 0.97 -1.81 -16.27
N ILE A 152 -0.23 -1.26 -16.30
CA ILE A 152 -1.37 -1.78 -15.52
C ILE A 152 -1.72 -3.23 -15.90
N PRO A 153 -2.01 -3.57 -17.18
CA PRO A 153 -2.33 -4.96 -17.55
C PRO A 153 -1.15 -5.91 -17.32
N VAL A 154 0.10 -5.49 -17.58
CA VAL A 154 1.29 -6.29 -17.27
C VAL A 154 1.41 -6.52 -15.77
N GLY A 155 1.13 -5.50 -14.95
CA GLY A 155 1.07 -5.58 -13.50
C GLY A 155 0.10 -6.66 -13.04
N PHE A 156 -1.16 -6.63 -13.51
CA PHE A 156 -2.15 -7.66 -13.17
C PHE A 156 -1.71 -9.07 -13.58
N ILE A 157 -1.13 -9.24 -14.78
CA ILE A 157 -0.62 -10.55 -15.24
C ILE A 157 0.52 -11.03 -14.33
N SER A 158 1.43 -10.14 -13.95
CA SER A 158 2.56 -10.47 -13.08
C SER A 158 2.11 -10.86 -11.67
N ILE A 159 1.11 -10.16 -11.10
CA ILE A 159 0.52 -10.49 -9.81
C ILE A 159 -0.18 -11.85 -9.87
N TYR A 160 -0.94 -12.13 -10.93
CA TYR A 160 -1.58 -13.43 -11.13
C TYR A 160 -0.55 -14.56 -11.25
N LYS A 161 0.54 -14.34 -12.00
CA LYS A 161 1.64 -15.32 -12.13
C LYS A 161 2.33 -15.57 -10.79
N ALA A 162 2.62 -14.52 -10.02
CA ALA A 162 3.19 -14.64 -8.68
C ALA A 162 2.25 -15.42 -7.75
N TYR A 163 0.95 -15.10 -7.77
CA TYR A 163 -0.08 -15.85 -7.05
C TYR A 163 -0.09 -17.34 -7.44
N ALA A 164 -0.12 -17.65 -8.74
CA ALA A 164 -0.15 -19.04 -9.21
C ALA A 164 1.13 -19.81 -8.83
N ASP A 165 2.29 -19.17 -8.83
CA ASP A 165 3.55 -19.80 -8.44
C ASP A 165 3.62 -20.07 -6.92
N ILE A 166 3.18 -19.10 -6.11
CA ILE A 166 3.23 -19.18 -4.63
C ILE A 166 2.20 -20.17 -4.09
N PHE A 167 0.97 -20.17 -4.62
CA PHE A 167 -0.14 -20.95 -4.06
C PHE A 167 -0.45 -22.23 -4.84
N HIS A 168 -0.08 -22.30 -6.13
CA HIS A 168 -0.46 -23.39 -7.03
C HIS A 168 0.72 -24.03 -7.75
N ARG A 169 1.90 -24.01 -7.11
CA ARG A 169 3.13 -24.63 -7.63
C ARG A 169 2.79 -25.97 -8.28
N GLN A 170 2.78 -26.00 -9.62
CA GLN A 170 2.38 -27.17 -10.37
C GLN A 170 3.29 -28.32 -9.92
N VAL A 171 2.69 -29.39 -9.41
CA VAL A 171 3.39 -30.67 -9.31
C VAL A 171 3.78 -31.03 -10.73
N GLN A 172 5.03 -30.75 -11.11
CA GLN A 172 5.61 -31.35 -12.30
C GLN A 172 5.57 -32.86 -12.05
N PRO A 173 4.86 -33.67 -12.86
CA PRO A 173 5.15 -35.09 -12.87
C PRO A 173 6.60 -35.21 -13.31
N ALA A 174 7.44 -35.80 -12.45
CA ALA A 174 8.78 -36.20 -12.83
C ALA A 174 8.66 -37.09 -14.07
N GLY A 175 9.10 -36.57 -15.21
CA GLY A 175 9.33 -37.33 -16.43
C GLY A 175 10.73 -37.90 -16.44
#